data_AF-A0AAW5A276-F1
#
_entry.id   AF-A0AAW5A276-F1
#
_cell.length_a   1.000
_cell.length_b   1.000
_cell.length_c   1.000
_cell.angle_alpha   90.00
_cell.angle_beta   90.00
_cell.angle_gamma   90.00
#
_symmetry.space_group_name_H-M   'P 1'
#
loop_
_entity.id
_entity.type
_entity.pdbx_description
1 polymer ?
#
loop_
_entity_poly.entity_id
_entity_poly.type
_entity_poly.pdbx_seq_one_letter_code
_entity_poly.pdbx_strand_id
1 'polypeptide(L)'
;MTQQLIPVFNGELDGRAQQLCNAQDLHSFLDVQTRFNDWVARRIEQYGFIEGEDFYSFLSKSEGGRPATEYHFTLDMAKELAMVENNDQGRQVRRYFIAMERQARESRGASYLSVSQQLAIHRQVPKLLSQLKAETAPTIRATLHAQLAQHCHLLALPVPALESVGRATPENGELFPVSQ
;
A
#
# COMPACT_ATOMS: atom_id res chain seq x y z
N MET A 1 -24.90 4.22 -8.21
CA MET A 1 -24.22 4.32 -9.51
C MET A 1 -22.74 4.52 -9.23
N THR A 2 -21.88 3.62 -9.69
CA THR A 2 -20.42 3.74 -9.56
C THR A 2 -19.95 4.88 -10.46
N GLN A 3 -19.51 5.98 -9.87
CA GLN A 3 -18.99 7.12 -10.61
C GLN A 3 -17.58 6.77 -11.09
N GLN A 4 -17.47 6.31 -12.33
CA GLN A 4 -16.19 6.06 -12.98
C GLN A 4 -15.55 7.40 -13.31
N LEU A 5 -14.39 7.70 -12.70
CA LEU A 5 -13.71 9.00 -12.83
C LEU A 5 -13.01 9.15 -14.18
N ILE A 6 -12.28 8.11 -14.61
CA ILE A 6 -11.62 8.02 -15.92
C ILE A 6 -11.90 6.67 -16.58
N PRO A 7 -11.92 6.58 -17.92
CA PRO A 7 -11.97 5.32 -18.64
C PRO A 7 -10.79 4.42 -18.26
N VAL A 8 -11.08 3.12 -18.07
CA VAL A 8 -10.07 2.09 -17.81
C VAL A 8 -10.30 0.94 -18.77
N PHE A 9 -9.24 0.23 -19.13
CA PHE A 9 -9.29 -0.91 -20.03
C PHE A 9 -8.36 -2.03 -19.55
N ASN A 10 -8.64 -3.26 -19.97
CA ASN A 10 -7.75 -4.39 -19.70
C ASN A 10 -6.49 -4.29 -20.58
N GLY A 11 -5.33 -4.40 -19.96
CA GLY A 11 -4.05 -4.56 -20.62
C GLY A 11 -3.16 -5.57 -19.91
N GLU A 12 -1.94 -5.73 -20.40
CA GLU A 12 -0.92 -6.58 -19.79
C GLU A 12 0.36 -5.77 -19.60
N LEU A 13 0.92 -5.83 -18.40
CA LEU A 13 2.19 -5.18 -18.07
C LEU A 13 2.92 -6.07 -17.04
N ASP A 14 4.24 -6.24 -17.18
CA ASP A 14 5.03 -7.23 -16.43
C ASP A 14 4.46 -8.67 -16.48
N GLY A 15 3.90 -9.07 -17.64
CA GLY A 15 3.27 -10.39 -17.79
C GLY A 15 2.00 -10.60 -16.94
N ARG A 16 1.44 -9.51 -16.38
CA ARG A 16 0.24 -9.53 -15.55
C ARG A 16 -0.88 -8.78 -16.25
N ALA A 17 -2.00 -9.47 -16.44
CA ALA A 17 -3.24 -8.83 -16.86
C ALA A 17 -3.72 -7.89 -15.76
N GLN A 18 -3.89 -6.61 -16.10
CA GLN A 18 -4.32 -5.58 -15.16
C GLN A 18 -5.12 -4.48 -15.86
N GLN A 19 -5.80 -3.66 -15.06
CA GLN A 19 -6.50 -2.49 -15.56
C GLN A 19 -5.50 -1.35 -15.77
N LEU A 20 -5.60 -0.70 -16.92
CA LEU A 20 -4.78 0.45 -17.30
C LEU A 20 -5.69 1.64 -17.61
N CYS A 21 -5.09 2.83 -17.62
CA CYS A 21 -5.76 4.05 -18.08
C CYS A 21 -4.88 4.82 -19.06
N ASN A 22 -5.51 5.64 -19.90
CA ASN A 22 -4.79 6.52 -20.79
C ASN A 22 -4.24 7.73 -20.02
N ALA A 23 -2.95 8.02 -20.21
CA ALA A 23 -2.28 9.10 -19.50
C ALA A 23 -2.81 10.50 -19.83
N GLN A 24 -3.28 10.73 -21.06
CA GLN A 24 -3.84 12.02 -21.46
C GLN A 24 -5.23 12.23 -20.86
N ASP A 25 -6.03 11.17 -20.75
CA ASP A 25 -7.31 11.21 -20.05
C ASP A 25 -7.10 11.56 -18.58
N LEU A 26 -6.11 10.94 -17.93
CA LEU A 26 -5.74 11.25 -16.55
C LEU A 26 -5.25 12.70 -16.41
N HIS A 27 -4.35 13.16 -17.28
CA HIS A 27 -3.82 14.53 -17.27
C HIS A 27 -4.94 15.57 -17.41
N SER A 28 -5.87 15.33 -18.34
CA SER A 28 -7.04 16.18 -18.58
C SER A 28 -7.99 16.16 -17.38
N PHE A 29 -8.28 14.97 -16.83
CA PHE A 29 -9.11 14.82 -15.65
C PHE A 29 -8.52 15.53 -14.44
N LEU A 30 -7.20 15.48 -14.25
CA LEU A 30 -6.50 16.14 -13.15
C LEU A 30 -6.39 17.66 -13.34
N ASP A 31 -6.83 18.23 -14.46
CA ASP A 31 -6.77 19.68 -14.74
C ASP A 31 -5.36 20.28 -14.57
N VAL A 32 -4.35 19.54 -15.04
CA VAL A 32 -2.95 19.94 -14.95
C VAL A 32 -2.61 20.96 -16.03
N GLN A 33 -2.13 22.13 -15.62
CA GLN A 33 -1.84 23.25 -16.53
C GLN A 33 -0.55 23.07 -17.34
N THR A 34 0.41 22.29 -16.84
CA THR A 34 1.64 21.99 -17.57
C THR A 34 1.33 21.13 -18.79
N ARG A 35 2.01 21.38 -19.91
CA ARG A 35 1.87 20.58 -21.14
C ARG A 35 2.12 19.10 -20.83
N PHE A 36 1.31 18.22 -21.43
CA PHE A 36 1.34 16.78 -21.15
C PHE A 36 2.75 16.17 -21.20
N ASN A 37 3.50 16.42 -22.28
CA ASN A 37 4.84 15.84 -22.45
C ASN A 37 5.83 16.25 -21.35
N ASP A 38 5.79 17.53 -20.95
CA ASP A 38 6.65 18.05 -19.87
C ASP A 38 6.21 17.51 -18.51
N TRP A 39 4.90 17.39 -18.32
CA TRP A 39 4.31 16.84 -17.10
C TRP A 39 4.67 15.37 -16.91
N VAL A 40 4.41 14.52 -17.91
CA VAL A 40 4.62 13.07 -17.81
C VAL A 40 6.10 12.74 -17.62
N ALA A 41 6.99 13.36 -18.40
CA ALA A 41 8.43 13.16 -18.25
C ALA A 41 8.91 13.55 -16.85
N ARG A 42 8.50 14.72 -16.35
CA ARG A 42 8.86 15.18 -15.00
C ARG A 42 8.32 14.26 -13.92
N ARG A 43 7.07 13.77 -14.05
CA ARG A 43 6.46 12.90 -13.03
C ARG A 43 7.10 11.51 -13.00
N ILE A 44 7.42 10.95 -14.17
CA ILE A 44 8.17 9.68 -14.27
C ILE A 44 9.51 9.81 -13.54
N GLU A 45 10.28 10.86 -13.84
CA GLU A 45 11.58 11.08 -13.20
C GLU A 45 11.47 11.36 -11.70
N GLN A 46 10.53 12.23 -11.28
CA GLN A 46 10.40 12.68 -9.89
C GLN A 46 10.02 11.54 -8.93
N TYR A 47 9.15 10.63 -9.37
CA TYR A 47 8.61 9.55 -8.53
C TYR A 47 9.26 8.19 -8.83
N GLY A 48 10.17 8.14 -9.81
CA GLY A 48 10.93 6.92 -10.14
C GLY A 48 10.07 5.83 -10.77
N PHE A 49 9.04 6.20 -11.56
CA PHE A 49 8.21 5.23 -12.25
C PHE A 49 9.01 4.47 -13.31
N ILE A 50 8.77 3.16 -13.42
CA ILE A 50 9.54 2.24 -14.26
C ILE A 50 8.70 1.81 -15.47
N GLU A 51 9.25 1.97 -16.68
CA GLU A 51 8.62 1.46 -17.90
C GLU A 51 8.63 -0.08 -17.90
N GLY A 52 7.49 -0.68 -18.20
CA GLY A 52 7.27 -2.13 -18.10
C GLY A 52 6.71 -2.60 -16.75
N GLU A 53 6.72 -1.74 -15.72
CA GLU A 53 6.13 -2.02 -14.40
C GLU A 53 4.96 -1.07 -14.08
N ASP A 54 5.18 0.24 -14.19
CA ASP A 54 4.21 1.29 -13.84
C ASP A 54 3.47 1.86 -15.05
N PHE A 55 4.13 1.85 -16.21
CA PHE A 55 3.56 2.30 -17.46
C PHE A 55 4.20 1.60 -18.66
N TYR A 56 3.61 1.78 -19.84
CA TYR A 56 4.32 1.60 -21.10
C TYR A 56 4.03 2.75 -22.04
N SER A 57 5.01 3.07 -22.89
CA SER A 57 4.88 4.10 -23.92
C SER A 57 4.81 3.48 -25.32
N PHE A 58 4.12 4.14 -26.24
CA PHE A 58 4.03 3.74 -27.64
C PHE A 58 3.83 4.96 -28.55
N LEU A 59 4.14 4.80 -29.83
CA LEU A 59 3.92 5.86 -30.82
C LEU A 59 2.48 5.81 -31.33
N SER A 60 1.82 6.95 -31.37
CA SER A 60 0.49 7.10 -31.94
C SER A 60 0.49 6.85 -33.45
N LYS A 61 -0.67 6.53 -34.02
CA LYS A 61 -0.82 6.46 -35.47
C LYS A 61 -0.79 7.88 -36.05
N SER A 62 0.10 8.11 -37.02
CA SER A 62 0.24 9.39 -37.73
C SER A 62 -0.16 9.25 -39.19
N GLU A 63 -0.99 10.18 -39.69
CA GLU A 63 -1.38 10.27 -41.10
C GLU A 63 -0.52 11.29 -41.89
N GLY A 64 0.51 11.87 -41.26
CA GLY A 64 1.38 12.86 -41.86
C GLY A 64 2.02 13.76 -40.81
N GLY A 65 3.22 13.40 -40.36
CA GLY A 65 3.95 14.12 -39.29
C GLY A 65 4.66 13.16 -38.35
N ARG A 66 5.45 13.70 -37.40
CA ARG A 66 6.10 12.90 -36.36
C ARG A 66 5.04 12.34 -35.40
N PRO A 67 4.93 11.01 -35.23
CA PRO A 67 4.04 10.39 -34.24
C PRO A 67 4.27 10.96 -32.84
N ALA A 68 3.18 11.13 -32.08
CA ALA A 68 3.27 11.52 -30.68
C ALA A 68 3.52 10.29 -29.82
N THR A 69 4.21 10.46 -28.69
CA THR A 69 4.33 9.39 -27.69
C THR A 69 3.09 9.39 -26.82
N GLU A 70 2.41 8.26 -26.77
CA GLU A 70 1.28 7.98 -25.88
C GLU A 70 1.73 7.05 -24.77
N TYR A 71 1.00 7.10 -23.65
CA TYR A 71 1.32 6.36 -22.44
C TYR A 71 0.06 5.71 -21.88
N HIS A 72 0.22 4.49 -21.43
CA HIS A 72 -0.77 3.80 -20.61
C HIS A 72 -0.19 3.53 -19.24
N PHE A 73 -0.92 3.94 -18.20
CA PHE A 73 -0.50 3.83 -16.81
C PHE A 73 -1.24 2.70 -16.11
N THR A 74 -0.55 2.02 -15.19
CA THR A 74 -1.23 1.19 -14.20
C THR A 74 -2.15 2.04 -13.34
N LEU A 75 -3.17 1.42 -12.74
CA LEU A 75 -4.02 2.15 -11.81
C LEU A 75 -3.26 2.62 -10.57
N ASP A 76 -2.19 1.93 -10.17
CA ASP A 76 -1.39 2.32 -8.99
C ASP A 76 -0.58 3.58 -9.27
N MET A 77 0.09 3.66 -10.43
CA MET A 77 0.73 4.90 -10.88
C MET A 77 -0.28 6.04 -11.00
N ALA A 78 -1.44 5.81 -11.63
CA ALA A 78 -2.47 6.83 -11.79
C ALA A 78 -3.02 7.35 -10.44
N LYS A 79 -3.19 6.45 -9.46
CA LYS A 79 -3.59 6.81 -8.08
C LYS A 79 -2.56 7.71 -7.43
N GLU A 80 -1.29 7.36 -7.53
CA GLU A 80 -0.21 8.14 -6.94
C GLU A 80 -0.13 9.53 -7.58
N LEU A 81 -0.16 9.60 -8.91
CA LEU A 81 -0.20 10.86 -9.66
C LEU A 81 -1.37 11.75 -9.21
N ALA A 82 -2.58 11.19 -9.11
CA ALA A 82 -3.74 11.94 -8.64
C ALA A 82 -3.56 12.48 -7.21
N MET A 83 -2.90 11.73 -6.32
CA MET A 83 -2.65 12.19 -4.94
C MET A 83 -1.62 13.31 -4.88
N VAL A 84 -0.59 13.29 -5.73
CA VAL A 84 0.51 14.27 -5.67
C VAL A 84 0.19 15.58 -6.38
N GLU A 85 -0.76 15.62 -7.32
CA GLU A 85 -1.18 16.88 -7.96
C GLU A 85 -1.83 17.86 -6.98
N ASN A 86 -2.30 17.39 -5.81
CA ASN A 86 -2.82 18.22 -4.72
C ASN A 86 -3.90 19.24 -5.15
N ASN A 87 -4.78 18.85 -6.07
CA ASN A 87 -5.88 19.65 -6.56
C ASN A 87 -7.24 19.01 -6.25
N ASP A 88 -8.35 19.64 -6.65
CA ASP A 88 -9.70 19.13 -6.36
C ASP A 88 -9.99 17.77 -7.00
N GLN A 89 -9.45 17.52 -8.19
CA GLN A 89 -9.62 16.26 -8.91
C GLN A 89 -8.85 15.14 -8.22
N GLY A 90 -7.61 15.41 -7.80
CA GLY A 90 -6.83 14.53 -6.95
C GLY A 90 -7.52 14.21 -5.61
N ARG A 91 -8.13 15.22 -4.98
CA ARG A 91 -8.95 15.03 -3.77
C ARG A 91 -10.15 14.12 -4.03
N GLN A 92 -10.82 14.24 -5.18
CA GLN A 92 -11.94 13.39 -5.57
C GLN A 92 -11.51 11.93 -5.75
N VAL A 93 -10.40 11.70 -6.46
CA VAL A 93 -9.81 10.36 -6.64
C VAL A 93 -9.50 9.73 -5.29
N ARG A 94 -8.81 10.45 -4.40
CA ARG A 94 -8.50 9.96 -3.06
C ARG A 94 -9.75 9.56 -2.27
N ARG A 95 -10.80 10.39 -2.29
CA ARG A 95 -12.07 10.10 -1.60
C ARG A 95 -12.76 8.87 -2.17
N TYR A 96 -12.76 8.72 -3.50
CA TYR A 96 -13.32 7.55 -4.17
C TYR A 96 -12.61 6.27 -3.75
N PHE A 97 -11.28 6.25 -3.76
CA PHE A 97 -10.51 5.06 -3.35
C PHE A 97 -10.72 4.70 -1.88
N ILE A 98 -10.77 5.68 -0.98
CA ILE A 98 -11.08 5.45 0.43
C ILE A 98 -12.49 4.84 0.59
N ALA A 99 -13.47 5.34 -0.17
CA ALA A 99 -14.83 4.81 -0.14
C ALA A 99 -14.90 3.36 -0.67
N MET A 100 -14.15 3.06 -1.74
CA MET A 100 -14.06 1.70 -2.28
C MET A 100 -13.36 0.73 -1.32
N GLU A 101 -12.25 1.14 -0.68
CA GLU A 101 -11.60 0.34 0.35
C GLU A 101 -12.55 0.07 1.53
N ARG A 102 -13.34 1.08 1.90
CA ARG A 102 -14.40 0.95 2.91
C ARG A 102 -15.42 -0.10 2.58
N GLN A 103 -16.02 0.02 1.40
CA GLN A 103 -17.01 -0.94 0.94
C GLN A 103 -16.43 -2.36 0.82
N ALA A 104 -15.20 -2.50 0.33
CA ALA A 104 -14.54 -3.79 0.15
C ALA A 104 -14.15 -4.47 1.48
N ARG A 105 -13.96 -3.71 2.56
CA ARG A 105 -13.71 -4.25 3.91
C ARG A 105 -15.00 -4.61 4.63
N GLU A 106 -16.02 -3.77 4.51
CA GLU A 106 -17.37 -4.05 5.02
C GLU A 106 -17.93 -5.35 4.41
N SER A 107 -17.76 -5.55 3.11
CA SER A 107 -18.19 -6.78 2.44
C SER A 107 -17.44 -8.03 2.90
N ARG A 108 -16.20 -7.90 3.38
CA ARG A 108 -15.41 -8.99 3.98
C ARG A 108 -15.74 -9.24 5.45
N GLY A 109 -16.72 -8.52 6.02
CA GLY A 109 -17.08 -8.63 7.44
C GLY A 109 -16.06 -8.02 8.40
N ALA A 110 -15.09 -7.25 7.90
CA ALA A 110 -14.14 -6.54 8.74
C ALA A 110 -14.80 -5.28 9.31
N SER A 111 -15.03 -5.24 10.62
CA SER A 111 -15.61 -4.07 11.26
C SER A 111 -14.57 -2.96 11.40
N TYR A 112 -14.94 -1.73 11.05
CA TYR A 112 -14.09 -0.56 11.26
C TYR A 112 -13.94 -0.28 12.74
N LEU A 113 -12.71 -0.37 13.24
CA LEU A 113 -12.37 0.27 14.51
C LEU A 113 -12.48 1.79 14.32
N SER A 114 -13.20 2.45 15.21
CA SER A 114 -13.22 3.91 15.26
C SER A 114 -11.80 4.43 15.51
N VAL A 115 -11.51 5.67 15.10
CA VAL A 115 -10.19 6.30 15.34
C VAL A 115 -9.83 6.26 16.83
N SER A 116 -10.81 6.47 17.72
CA SER A 116 -10.59 6.36 19.16
C SER A 116 -10.25 4.93 19.61
N GLN A 117 -10.90 3.91 19.05
CA GLN A 117 -10.57 2.50 19.30
C GLN A 117 -9.18 2.15 18.76
N GLN A 118 -8.83 2.56 17.54
CA GLN A 118 -7.50 2.34 16.95
C GLN A 118 -6.41 2.99 17.82
N LEU A 119 -6.60 4.24 18.24
CA LEU A 119 -5.65 4.93 19.13
C LEU A 119 -5.53 4.24 20.49
N ALA A 120 -6.63 3.73 21.06
CA ALA A 120 -6.61 3.00 22.32
C ALA A 120 -5.79 1.70 22.20
N ILE A 121 -6.01 0.92 21.13
CA ILE A 121 -5.26 -0.31 20.83
C ILE A 121 -3.78 0.02 20.57
N HIS A 122 -3.49 1.05 19.78
CA HIS A 122 -2.12 1.48 19.49
C HIS A 122 -1.35 1.88 20.76
N ARG A 123 -1.99 2.53 21.74
CA ARG A 123 -1.38 2.87 23.04
C ARG A 123 -1.01 1.63 23.87
N GLN A 124 -1.64 0.48 23.63
CA GLN A 124 -1.36 -0.76 24.36
C GLN A 124 -0.15 -1.51 23.78
N VAL A 125 0.12 -1.39 22.48
CA VAL A 125 1.23 -2.09 21.80
C VAL A 125 2.59 -1.87 22.49
N PRO A 126 3.02 -0.63 22.83
CA PRO A 126 4.29 -0.42 23.55
C PRO A 126 4.30 -1.04 24.94
N LYS A 127 3.14 -1.05 25.64
CA LYS A 127 3.02 -1.64 26.98
C LYS A 127 3.20 -3.15 26.92
N LEU A 128 2.50 -3.82 25.98
CA LEU A 128 2.64 -5.26 25.76
C LEU A 128 4.08 -5.64 25.36
N LEU A 129 4.73 -4.83 24.51
CA LEU A 129 6.14 -5.02 24.16
C LEU A 129 7.06 -4.90 25.39
N SER A 130 6.84 -3.91 26.26
CA SER A 130 7.64 -3.76 27.48
C SER A 130 7.44 -4.93 28.45
N GLN A 131 6.20 -5.42 28.61
CA GLN A 131 5.87 -6.58 29.44
C GLN A 131 6.51 -7.85 28.87
N LEU A 132 6.39 -8.08 27.55
CA LEU A 132 6.99 -9.22 26.87
C LEU A 132 8.53 -9.21 26.97
N LYS A 133 9.17 -8.04 26.99
CA LYS A 133 10.63 -7.94 27.18
C LYS A 133 11.06 -8.27 28.61
N ALA A 134 10.26 -7.92 29.61
CA ALA A 134 10.56 -8.14 31.03
C ALA A 134 10.21 -9.56 31.50
N GLU A 135 9.24 -10.21 30.87
CA GLU A 135 8.76 -11.53 31.27
C GLU A 135 9.68 -12.65 30.78
N THR A 136 9.93 -13.62 31.65
CA THR A 136 10.77 -14.79 31.39
C THR A 136 9.99 -16.10 31.34
N ALA A 137 8.81 -16.17 31.97
CA ALA A 137 8.00 -17.38 31.99
C ALA A 137 7.41 -17.68 30.59
N PRO A 138 7.65 -18.87 30.00
CA PRO A 138 7.31 -19.16 28.60
C PRO A 138 5.80 -19.09 28.32
N THR A 139 4.97 -19.58 29.24
CA THR A 139 3.50 -19.55 29.11
C THR A 139 2.94 -18.12 29.12
N ILE A 140 3.47 -17.25 29.99
CA ILE A 140 3.05 -15.85 30.08
C ILE A 140 3.55 -15.08 28.85
N ARG A 141 4.78 -15.32 28.41
CA ARG A 141 5.33 -14.75 27.17
C ARG A 141 4.47 -15.10 25.95
N ALA A 142 4.08 -16.37 25.80
CA ALA A 142 3.22 -16.82 24.71
C ALA A 142 1.85 -16.10 24.73
N THR A 143 1.26 -15.92 25.92
CA THR A 143 -0.02 -15.23 26.09
C THR A 143 0.08 -13.73 25.74
N LEU A 144 1.12 -13.05 26.26
CA LEU A 144 1.38 -11.64 25.95
C LEU A 144 1.66 -11.41 24.46
N HIS A 145 2.36 -12.35 23.83
CA HIS A 145 2.64 -12.30 22.39
C HIS A 145 1.39 -12.55 21.56
N ALA A 146 0.52 -13.49 21.94
CA ALA A 146 -0.78 -13.68 21.29
C ALA A 146 -1.64 -12.41 21.39
N GLN A 147 -1.66 -11.75 22.55
CA GLN A 147 -2.36 -10.48 22.72
C GLN A 147 -1.75 -9.37 21.85
N LEU A 148 -0.42 -9.25 21.82
CA LEU A 148 0.29 -8.31 20.94
C LEU A 148 -0.05 -8.57 19.46
N ALA A 149 -0.02 -9.83 19.03
CA ALA A 149 -0.35 -10.24 17.68
C ALA A 149 -1.79 -9.84 17.31
N GLN A 150 -2.75 -10.04 18.20
CA GLN A 150 -4.13 -9.59 18.01
C GLN A 150 -4.21 -8.07 17.80
N HIS A 151 -3.52 -7.28 18.62
CA HIS A 151 -3.50 -5.82 18.49
C HIS A 151 -2.85 -5.36 17.18
N CYS A 152 -1.72 -5.97 16.80
CA CYS A 152 -1.06 -5.69 15.52
C CYS A 152 -1.94 -6.05 14.32
N HIS A 153 -2.62 -7.20 14.33
CA HIS A 153 -3.56 -7.58 13.27
C HIS A 153 -4.70 -6.56 13.12
N LEU A 154 -5.29 -6.14 14.23
CA LEU A 154 -6.35 -5.12 14.24
C LEU A 154 -5.89 -3.76 13.69
N LEU A 155 -4.60 -3.46 13.81
CA LEU A 155 -3.99 -2.22 13.31
C LEU A 155 -3.28 -2.39 11.96
N ALA A 156 -3.35 -3.57 11.34
CA ALA A 156 -2.59 -3.93 10.14
C ALA A 156 -1.07 -3.65 10.27
N LEU A 157 -0.52 -3.85 11.47
CA LEU A 157 0.91 -3.75 11.76
C LEU A 157 1.58 -5.11 11.65
N PRO A 158 2.86 -5.17 11.25
CA PRO A 158 3.62 -6.42 11.30
C PRO A 158 3.76 -6.92 12.74
N VAL A 159 3.62 -8.22 12.94
CA VAL A 159 3.81 -8.88 14.25
C VAL A 159 5.28 -9.29 14.38
N PRO A 160 6.01 -8.84 15.43
CA PRO A 160 7.37 -9.30 15.65
C PRO A 160 7.40 -10.77 16.08
N ALA A 161 8.43 -11.51 15.68
CA ALA A 161 8.63 -12.89 16.10
C ALA A 161 8.87 -12.96 17.62
N LEU A 162 8.35 -13.99 18.29
CA LEU A 162 8.42 -14.11 19.76
C LEU A 162 9.87 -14.15 20.27
N GLU A 163 10.75 -14.79 19.51
CA GLU A 163 12.18 -14.91 19.83
C GLU A 163 12.92 -13.59 19.66
N SER A 164 12.41 -12.70 18.81
CA SER A 164 12.99 -11.38 18.57
C SER A 164 12.70 -10.35 19.67
N VAL A 165 11.80 -10.67 20.62
CA VAL A 165 11.36 -9.75 21.68
C VAL A 165 11.75 -10.24 23.07
N GLY A 166 12.91 -9.80 23.57
CA GLY A 166 13.41 -10.17 24.90
C GLY A 166 14.19 -11.48 24.90
N ARG A 167 14.56 -12.01 26.08
CA ARG A 167 15.25 -13.30 26.19
C ARG A 167 14.21 -14.42 26.26
N ALA A 168 14.12 -15.26 25.23
CA ALA A 168 13.53 -16.58 25.39
C ALA A 168 14.48 -17.38 26.30
N THR A 169 14.03 -17.80 27.48
CA THR A 169 14.75 -18.86 28.20
C THR A 169 14.76 -20.09 27.29
N PRO A 170 15.91 -20.72 27.03
CA PRO A 170 15.91 -22.01 26.36
C PRO A 170 15.14 -22.99 27.23
N GLU A 171 13.98 -23.44 26.75
CA GLU A 171 13.38 -24.68 27.25
C GLU A 171 14.34 -25.80 26.84
N ASN A 172 15.17 -26.23 27.78
CA ASN A 172 15.68 -27.59 27.99
C ASN A 172 17.00 -27.51 28.76
N GLY A 173 16.94 -27.92 30.03
CA GLY A 173 18.12 -28.21 30.84
C GLY A 173 18.77 -29.50 30.40
N GLU A 174 19.47 -29.51 29.26
CA GLU A 174 20.49 -30.50 28.97
C GLU A 174 21.86 -29.88 29.20
N LEU A 175 22.42 -30.25 30.36
CA LEU A 175 23.82 -30.14 30.69
C LEU A 175 24.62 -30.86 29.60
N PHE A 176 25.27 -30.11 28.70
CA PHE A 176 26.31 -30.69 27.85
C PHE A 176 27.38 -31.32 28.76
N PRO A 177 27.74 -32.60 28.59
CA PRO A 177 28.90 -33.14 29.28
C PRO A 177 30.14 -32.49 28.71
N VAL A 178 30.98 -31.95 29.59
CA VAL A 178 32.34 -31.55 29.28
C VAL A 178 33.11 -32.81 28.89
N SER A 179 33.41 -32.97 27.62
CA SER A 179 34.39 -33.97 27.17
C SER A 179 35.80 -33.48 27.56
N GLN A 180 36.49 -34.29 28.36
CA GLN A 180 37.94 -34.26 28.52
C GLN A 180 38.64 -34.74 27.26
#